data_AF-A0A0E0DT46-F1
#
_entry.id   AF-A0A0E0DT46-F1
#
_cell.length_a   1.000
_cell.length_b   1.000
_cell.length_c   1.000
_cell.angle_alpha   90.00
_cell.angle_beta   90.00
_cell.angle_gamma   90.00
#
_symmetry.space_group_name_H-M   'P 1'
#
loop_
_entity.id
_entity.type
_entity.pdbx_description
1 polymer ?
#
loop_
_entity_poly.entity_id
_entity_poly.type
_entity_poly.pdbx_seq_one_letter_code
_entity_poly.pdbx_strand_id
1 'polypeptide(L)' 'MARLHWLEAMLPLGIIGGMLCIMGNAQYYIHRAAHGRPKHIGNDNWDMAMARRDKVLLHQAASETN' A
#
# COMPACT_ATOMS: atom_id res chain seq x y z
N MET A 1 42.94 11.76 -2.51
CA MET A 1 41.54 11.79 -2.96
C MET A 1 41.19 10.40 -3.49
N ALA A 2 40.26 9.69 -2.85
CA ALA A 2 39.86 8.36 -3.31
C ALA A 2 39.07 8.47 -4.61
N ARG A 3 39.41 7.65 -5.61
CA ARG A 3 38.79 7.68 -6.95
C ARG A 3 37.64 6.67 -6.98
N LEU A 4 36.41 7.16 -6.84
CA LEU A 4 35.20 6.33 -6.68
C LEU A 4 34.58 5.91 -8.03
N HIS A 5 35.37 5.35 -8.94
CA HIS A 5 34.90 4.96 -10.28
C HIS A 5 33.72 3.99 -10.29
N TRP A 6 33.56 3.18 -9.24
CA TRP A 6 32.45 2.24 -9.10
C TRP A 6 31.10 2.93 -8.88
N LEU A 7 31.07 4.18 -8.36
CA LEU A 7 29.84 4.93 -8.16
C LEU A 7 29.18 5.32 -9.49
N GLU A 8 29.98 5.55 -10.55
CA GLU A 8 29.45 5.84 -11.89
C GLU A 8 28.64 4.65 -12.43
N ALA A 9 29.04 3.42 -12.12
CA ALA A 9 28.31 2.21 -12.49
C ALA A 9 27.12 1.90 -11.55
N MET A 10 27.20 2.30 -10.27
CA MET A 10 26.10 2.13 -9.31
C MET A 10 24.99 3.16 -9.49
N LEU A 11 25.28 4.35 -10.02
CA LEU A 11 24.29 5.41 -10.18
C LEU A 11 23.08 4.97 -11.04
N PRO A 12 23.25 4.36 -12.23
CA PRO A 12 22.12 3.83 -13.01
C PRO A 12 21.34 2.74 -12.26
N LEU A 13 22.04 1.85 -11.56
CA LEU A 13 21.41 0.77 -10.77
C LEU A 13 20.62 1.33 -9.57
N GLY A 14 21.13 2.39 -8.94
CA GLY A 14 20.45 3.11 -7.87
C GLY A 14 19.17 3.80 -8.36
N ILE A 15 19.18 4.37 -9.57
CA ILE A 15 17.97 4.95 -10.18
C ILE A 15 16.92 3.86 -10.43
N ILE A 16 17.31 2.71 -10.99
CA ILE A 16 16.40 1.58 -11.21
C ILE A 16 15.81 1.09 -9.88
N GLY A 17 16.65 0.90 -8.86
CA GLY A 17 16.18 0.54 -7.52
C GLY A 17 15.22 1.56 -6.92
N GLY A 18 15.54 2.85 -7.06
CA GLY A 18 14.67 3.95 -6.64
C GLY A 18 13.31 3.91 -7.34
N MET A 19 13.27 3.66 -8.63
CA MET A 19 12.02 3.55 -9.40
C MET A 19 11.18 2.34 -8.96
N LEU A 20 11.81 1.20 -8.66
CA LEU A 20 11.09 0.03 -8.10
C LEU A 20 10.50 0.33 -6.73
N CYS A 21 11.24 1.04 -5.87
CA CYS A 21 10.74 1.49 -4.58
C CYS A 21 9.56 2.45 -4.74
N ILE A 22 9.62 3.38 -5.69
CA ILE A 22 8.52 4.32 -5.98
C ILE A 22 7.29 3.54 -6.47
N MET A 23 7.47 2.60 -7.40
CA MET A 23 6.38 1.76 -7.91
C MET A 23 5.68 0.99 -6.78
N GLY A 24 6.44 0.39 -5.86
CA GLY A 24 5.93 -0.31 -4.68
C GLY A 24 5.16 0.59 -3.71
N ASN A 25 5.73 1.75 -3.38
CA ASN A 25 5.12 2.67 -2.42
C ASN A 25 3.92 3.42 -3.01
N ALA A 26 3.98 3.82 -4.28
CA ALA A 26 2.89 4.55 -4.93
C ALA A 26 1.58 3.75 -4.87
N GLN A 27 1.61 2.47 -5.27
CA GLN A 27 0.42 1.61 -5.20
C GLN A 27 -0.07 1.42 -3.75
N TYR A 28 0.85 1.31 -2.78
CA TYR A 28 0.50 1.16 -1.37
C TYR A 28 -0.23 2.38 -0.82
N TYR A 29 0.33 3.58 -1.05
CA TYR A 29 -0.27 4.83 -0.56
C TYR A 29 -1.60 5.14 -1.25
N ILE A 30 -1.72 4.89 -2.56
CA ILE A 30 -2.98 5.06 -3.29
C ILE A 30 -4.05 4.11 -2.75
N HIS A 31 -3.74 2.83 -2.54
CA HIS A 31 -4.70 1.88 -1.98
C HIS A 31 -5.14 2.28 -0.57
N ARG A 32 -4.19 2.69 0.27
CA ARG A 32 -4.45 3.14 1.64
C ARG A 32 -5.33 4.38 1.67
N ALA A 33 -5.13 5.32 0.75
CA ALA A 33 -5.97 6.51 0.63
C ALA A 33 -7.40 6.16 0.19
N ALA A 34 -7.57 5.26 -0.78
CA ALA A 34 -8.89 4.89 -1.30
C ALA A 34 -9.74 4.06 -0.32
N HIS A 35 -9.13 3.17 0.48
CA HIS A 35 -9.85 2.24 1.36
C HIS A 35 -9.71 2.58 2.85
N GLY A 36 -8.94 3.60 3.21
CA GLY A 36 -8.64 3.96 4.60
C GLY A 36 -7.71 3.00 5.34
N ARG A 37 -7.33 1.87 4.72
CA ARG A 37 -6.48 0.83 5.30
C ARG A 37 -5.50 0.21 4.29
N PRO A 38 -4.37 -0.34 4.73
CA PRO A 38 -3.48 -1.13 3.88
C PRO A 38 -4.20 -2.30 3.20
N LYS A 39 -3.70 -2.72 2.04
CA LYS A 39 -4.24 -3.87 1.31
C LYS A 39 -3.98 -5.17 2.09
N HIS A 40 -5.02 -5.96 2.33
CA HIS A 40 -4.87 -7.29 2.93
C HIS A 40 -4.45 -8.30 1.86
N ILE A 41 -3.35 -9.01 2.10
CA ILE A 41 -2.81 -10.03 1.20
C ILE A 41 -3.43 -11.37 1.60
N GLY A 42 -3.86 -12.16 0.62
CA GLY A 42 -4.47 -13.47 0.90
C GLY A 42 -5.92 -13.39 1.39
N ASN A 43 -6.61 -12.28 1.14
CA ASN A 43 -7.99 -12.06 1.54
C ASN A 43 -8.93 -13.10 0.89
N ASP A 44 -9.47 -14.00 1.71
CA ASP A 44 -10.29 -15.12 1.25
C ASP A 44 -11.79 -14.78 1.22
N ASN A 45 -12.62 -15.77 0.88
CA ASN A 45 -14.07 -15.58 0.81
C ASN A 45 -14.71 -15.25 2.17
N TRP A 46 -14.11 -15.73 3.26
CA TRP A 46 -14.57 -15.45 4.61
C TRP A 46 -14.28 -13.98 4.97
N ASP A 47 -13.07 -13.49 4.69
CA ASP A 47 -12.69 -12.10 4.93
C ASP A 47 -13.56 -11.13 4.14
N MET A 48 -13.89 -11.47 2.89
CA MET A 48 -14.82 -10.67 2.08
C MET A 48 -16.23 -10.63 2.68
N ALA A 49 -16.72 -11.77 3.20
CA ALA A 49 -18.03 -11.84 3.83
C ALA A 49 -18.07 -11.01 5.13
N MET A 50 -17.03 -11.11 5.95
CA MET A 50 -16.87 -10.33 7.18
C MET A 50 -16.75 -8.83 6.90
N ALA A 51 -15.93 -8.43 5.92
CA ALA A 51 -15.80 -7.02 5.55
C ALA A 51 -17.12 -6.40 5.07
N ARG A 52 -17.95 -7.17 4.35
CA ARG A 52 -19.30 -6.73 3.96
C ARG A 52 -20.23 -6.61 5.17
N ARG A 53 -20.21 -7.60 6.07
CA ARG A 53 -21.00 -7.58 7.30
C ARG A 53 -20.66 -6.36 8.16
N ASP A 54 -19.37 -6.14 8.42
CA ASP A 54 -18.92 -5.07 9.30
C ASP A 54 -19.27 -3.68 8.73
N LYS A 55 -19.24 -3.52 7.41
CA LYS A 55 -19.69 -2.27 6.77
C LYS A 55 -21.17 -1.97 7.02
N VAL A 56 -22.03 -3.00 7.02
CA VAL A 56 -23.47 -2.85 7.30
C VAL A 56 -23.68 -2.50 8.77
N LEU A 57 -23.02 -3.23 9.68
CA LEU A 57 -23.13 -2.99 11.12
C LEU A 57 -22.67 -1.59 11.52
N LEU A 58 -21.55 -1.12 10.96
CA LEU A 58 -21.05 0.24 11.22
C LEU A 58 -22.01 1.32 10.70
N HIS A 59 -22.62 1.09 9.53
CA HIS A 59 -23.62 2.02 9.00
C HIS A 59 -24.87 2.09 9.88
N GLN A 60 -25.35 0.93 10.36
CA GLN A 60 -26.48 0.85 11.29
C GLN A 60 -26.16 1.57 12.61
N ALA A 61 -25.01 1.28 13.21
CA ALA A 61 -24.58 1.94 14.45
C ALA A 61 -24.44 3.46 14.28
N ALA A 62 -23.93 3.93 13.13
CA ALA A 62 -23.83 5.35 12.82
C ALA A 62 -25.22 6.01 12.64
N SER A 63 -26.20 5.29 12.11
CA SER A 63 -27.57 5.80 11.98
C SER A 63 -28.36 5.79 13.29
N GLU A 64 -28.09 4.85 14.20
CA GLU A 64 -28.77 4.76 15.51
C GLU A 64 -28.29 5.80 16.53
N THR A 65 -27.10 6.38 16.33
CA THR A 65 -26.52 7.39 17.24
C THR A 65 -26.96 8.82 16.89
N ASN A 66 -27.74 9.02 15.82
CA ASN A 66 -28.36 10.32 15.45
C ASN A 66 -29.85 10.32 15.79
#